data_AF-A0A2C8EPU2-F1
#
_entry.id   AF-A0A2C8EPU2-F1
#
_cell.length_a   1.000
_cell.length_b   1.000
_cell.length_c   1.000
_cell.angle_alpha   90.00
_cell.angle_beta   90.00
_cell.angle_gamma   90.00
#
_symmetry.space_group_name_H-M   'P 1'
#
loop_
_entity.id
_entity.type
_entity.pdbx_description
1 polymer ?
#
loop_
_entity_poly.entity_id
_entity_poly.type
_entity_poly.pdbx_seq_one_letter_code
_entity_poly.pdbx_strand_id
1 'polypeptide(L)'
;MFSLLDLANHYLGFFNVNLKLKNRIYTILGFLGNWYLLYVASRYFINGYYLRGSLFILIFLVLLYFVGLNMLYYFTNKTTKFDPSPKIEKLLGGPPKQATEGGERRRMQPGYVQTNGLFDSKIMMPATIKSSRDEKLAVQQIASQMKQVDYSAFDYDGLSDDAIMKEIQSTGKPISELTQPVAFPFFELKIENGKMNVYAGMNQMDQQVIGHLTHVGLSDIETAKGQYDIYLATATLSGGNRKIAGRSSVIEEMHKFHVKIQIAYKEKEN
;
A
#
# COMPACT_ATOMS: atom_id res chain seq x y z
N MET A 1 8.87 -32.57 -4.41
CA MET A 1 7.47 -32.97 -4.72
C MET A 1 6.67 -31.69 -4.84
N PHE A 2 6.28 -31.29 -6.05
CA PHE A 2 5.49 -30.07 -6.26
C PHE A 2 4.09 -30.28 -5.70
N SER A 3 3.86 -29.80 -4.47
CA SER A 3 2.54 -29.80 -3.87
C SER A 3 1.72 -28.66 -4.47
N LEU A 4 0.44 -28.90 -4.76
CA LEU A 4 -0.50 -27.87 -5.20
C LEU A 4 -0.55 -26.69 -4.22
N LEU A 5 -0.24 -26.94 -2.95
CA LEU A 5 -0.08 -25.95 -1.88
C LEU A 5 1.14 -25.04 -2.08
N ASP A 6 2.29 -25.58 -2.52
CA ASP A 6 3.49 -24.76 -2.82
C ASP A 6 3.27 -23.91 -4.06
N LEU A 7 2.60 -24.47 -5.08
CA LEU A 7 2.21 -23.73 -6.27
C LEU A 7 1.25 -22.59 -5.90
N ALA A 8 0.23 -22.85 -5.08
CA ALA A 8 -0.70 -21.83 -4.63
C ALA A 8 -0.01 -20.75 -3.77
N ASN A 9 0.90 -21.12 -2.86
CA ASN A 9 1.61 -20.15 -2.03
C ASN A 9 2.54 -19.26 -2.86
N HIS A 10 3.20 -19.83 -3.87
CA HIS A 10 4.08 -19.10 -4.78
C HIS A 10 3.28 -18.20 -5.73
N TYR A 11 2.19 -18.69 -6.31
CA TYR A 11 1.34 -17.93 -7.24
C TYR A 11 0.56 -16.81 -6.52
N LEU A 12 0.13 -17.02 -5.27
CA LEU A 12 -0.60 -16.01 -4.49
C LEU A 12 0.32 -14.99 -3.80
N GLY A 13 1.62 -15.28 -3.70
CA GLY A 13 2.62 -14.33 -3.20
C GLY A 13 3.14 -13.37 -4.29
N PHE A 14 3.13 -13.80 -5.56
CA PHE A 14 3.71 -13.03 -6.68
C PHE A 14 2.74 -12.03 -7.32
N PHE A 15 1.43 -12.25 -7.17
CA PHE A 15 0.40 -11.31 -7.59
C PHE A 15 -0.17 -10.64 -6.33
N ASN A 16 -0.36 -9.32 -6.34
CA ASN A 16 -1.04 -8.59 -5.26
C ASN A 16 -2.55 -8.92 -5.27
N VAL A 17 -2.89 -10.18 -4.97
CA VAL A 17 -4.23 -10.70 -5.09
C VAL A 17 -5.06 -10.19 -3.92
N ASN A 18 -6.19 -9.57 -4.22
CA ASN A 18 -7.17 -9.12 -3.22
C ASN A 18 -7.39 -10.20 -2.15
N LEU A 19 -7.24 -9.85 -0.86
CA LEU A 19 -7.36 -10.76 0.29
C LEU A 19 -8.63 -11.63 0.23
N LYS A 20 -9.72 -11.10 -0.33
CA LYS A 20 -10.98 -11.84 -0.51
C LYS A 20 -10.83 -13.05 -1.43
N LEU A 21 -10.02 -12.95 -2.48
CA LEU A 21 -9.76 -14.04 -3.42
C LEU A 21 -8.86 -15.11 -2.79
N LYS A 22 -7.87 -14.71 -1.99
CA LYS A 22 -7.02 -15.63 -1.21
C LYS A 22 -7.86 -16.49 -0.24
N ASN A 23 -8.75 -15.86 0.51
CA ASN A 23 -9.62 -16.56 1.46
C ASN A 23 -10.67 -17.46 0.78
N ARG A 24 -11.16 -17.08 -0.41
CA ARG A 24 -12.01 -17.94 -1.24
C ARG A 24 -11.28 -19.22 -1.68
N ILE A 25 -10.03 -19.09 -2.14
CA ILE A 25 -9.21 -20.23 -2.53
C ILE A 25 -8.99 -21.17 -1.35
N TYR A 26 -8.59 -20.64 -0.18
CA TYR A 26 -8.43 -21.47 1.02
C TYR A 26 -9.73 -22.16 1.47
N THR A 27 -10.88 -21.50 1.32
CA THR A 27 -12.18 -22.12 1.61
C THR A 27 -12.48 -23.29 0.67
N ILE A 28 -12.20 -23.16 -0.63
CA ILE A 28 -12.35 -24.24 -1.62
C ILE A 28 -11.39 -25.40 -1.32
N LEU A 29 -10.13 -25.12 -1.01
CA LEU A 29 -9.17 -26.15 -0.61
C LEU A 29 -9.59 -26.86 0.68
N GLY A 30 -10.09 -26.11 1.68
CA GLY A 30 -10.62 -26.67 2.91
C GLY A 30 -11.84 -27.57 2.67
N PHE A 31 -12.72 -27.21 1.74
CA PHE A 31 -13.86 -28.04 1.33
C PHE A 31 -13.41 -29.37 0.73
N LEU A 32 -12.46 -29.34 -0.22
CA LEU A 32 -11.91 -30.54 -0.84
C LEU A 32 -11.18 -31.43 0.17
N GLY A 33 -10.38 -30.83 1.06
CA GLY A 33 -9.70 -31.54 2.15
C GLY A 33 -10.67 -32.19 3.13
N ASN A 34 -11.81 -31.54 3.42
CA ASN A 34 -12.84 -32.14 4.27
C ASN A 34 -13.49 -33.36 3.62
N TRP A 35 -13.74 -33.33 2.31
CA TRP A 35 -14.27 -34.50 1.59
C TRP A 35 -13.31 -35.71 1.62
N TYR A 36 -12.01 -35.45 1.68
CA TYR A 36 -11.01 -36.50 1.87
C TYR A 36 -11.09 -37.14 3.26
N LEU A 37 -11.41 -36.39 4.33
CA LEU A 37 -11.64 -36.97 5.66
C LEU A 37 -12.83 -37.93 5.67
N LEU A 38 -13.88 -37.66 4.89
CA LEU A 38 -15.02 -38.56 4.73
C LEU A 38 -14.62 -39.87 4.02
N TYR A 39 -13.72 -39.79 3.03
CA TYR A 39 -13.13 -40.98 2.40
C TYR A 39 -12.33 -41.82 3.39
N VAL A 40 -11.48 -41.18 4.20
CA VAL A 40 -10.68 -41.86 5.23
C VAL A 40 -11.59 -42.52 6.27
N ALA A 41 -12.63 -41.80 6.75
CA ALA A 41 -13.60 -42.35 7.68
C ALA A 41 -14.28 -43.62 7.12
N SER A 42 -14.74 -43.57 5.86
CA SER A 42 -15.37 -44.71 5.19
C SER A 42 -14.43 -45.93 5.13
N ARG A 43 -13.13 -45.73 4.89
CA ARG A 43 -12.13 -46.81 4.94
C ARG A 43 -11.99 -47.43 6.33
N TYR A 44 -12.04 -46.63 7.41
CA TYR A 44 -12.01 -47.15 8.78
C TYR A 44 -13.24 -47.99 9.13
N PHE A 45 -14.42 -47.63 8.62
CA PHE A 45 -15.64 -48.43 8.78
C PHE A 45 -15.56 -49.78 8.06
N ILE A 46 -15.04 -49.79 6.82
CA ILE A 46 -14.82 -51.02 6.06
C ILE A 46 -13.81 -51.95 6.76
N ASN A 47 -12.80 -51.37 7.41
CA ASN A 47 -11.76 -52.11 8.14
C ASN A 47 -12.16 -52.51 9.58
N GLY A 48 -13.43 -52.34 9.98
CA GLY A 48 -13.93 -52.76 11.30
C GLY A 48 -13.53 -51.86 12.48
N TYR A 49 -12.87 -50.73 12.23
CA TYR A 49 -12.45 -49.78 13.27
C TYR A 49 -13.49 -48.68 13.48
N TYR A 50 -14.68 -49.08 13.94
CA TYR A 50 -15.85 -48.21 14.08
C TYR A 50 -15.59 -46.97 14.95
N LEU A 51 -14.92 -47.13 16.10
CA LEU A 51 -14.65 -46.02 17.02
C LEU A 51 -13.79 -44.91 16.36
N ARG A 52 -12.74 -45.31 15.62
CA ARG A 52 -11.86 -44.37 14.92
C ARG A 52 -12.58 -43.74 13.73
N GLY A 53 -13.36 -44.52 12.97
CA GLY A 53 -14.20 -44.02 11.88
C GLY A 53 -15.21 -42.97 12.35
N SER A 54 -15.90 -43.23 13.48
CA SER A 54 -16.84 -42.29 14.09
C SER A 54 -16.18 -40.98 14.52
N LEU A 55 -14.94 -41.03 15.04
CA LEU A 55 -14.19 -39.83 15.40
C LEU A 55 -13.87 -38.96 14.18
N PHE A 56 -13.48 -39.58 13.06
CA PHE A 56 -13.25 -38.87 11.80
C PHE A 56 -14.53 -38.28 11.21
N ILE A 57 -15.68 -38.96 11.34
CA ILE A 57 -16.99 -38.40 10.97
C ILE A 57 -17.33 -37.18 11.82
N LEU A 58 -17.07 -37.23 13.13
CA LEU A 58 -17.33 -36.10 14.02
C LEU A 58 -16.48 -34.89 13.61
N ILE A 59 -15.18 -35.09 13.38
CA ILE A 59 -14.28 -34.03 12.88
C ILE A 59 -14.75 -33.49 11.53
N PHE A 60 -15.16 -34.38 10.61
CA PHE A 60 -15.71 -34.00 9.31
C PHE A 60 -16.91 -33.07 9.43
N LEU A 61 -17.87 -33.38 10.31
CA LEU A 61 -19.07 -32.55 10.52
C LEU A 61 -18.73 -31.18 11.10
N VAL A 62 -17.81 -31.12 12.06
CA VAL A 62 -17.33 -29.86 12.65
C VAL A 62 -16.66 -29.00 11.58
N LEU A 63 -15.73 -29.57 10.80
CA LEU A 63 -15.05 -28.84 9.72
C LEU A 63 -16.00 -28.46 8.59
N LEU A 64 -16.97 -29.32 8.24
CA LEU A 64 -17.98 -29.03 7.22
C LEU A 64 -18.81 -27.80 7.59
N TYR A 65 -19.16 -27.69 8.88
CA TYR A 65 -19.88 -26.54 9.41
C TYR A 65 -19.07 -25.25 9.28
N PHE A 66 -17.78 -25.25 9.63
CA PHE A 66 -16.90 -24.08 9.45
C PHE A 66 -16.65 -23.73 7.98
N VAL A 67 -16.48 -24.72 7.10
CA VAL A 67 -16.35 -24.50 5.66
C VAL A 67 -17.63 -23.90 5.09
N GLY A 68 -18.80 -24.33 5.55
CA GLY A 68 -20.09 -23.76 5.18
C GLY A 68 -20.23 -22.29 5.61
N LEU A 69 -19.82 -21.96 6.84
CA LEU A 69 -19.79 -20.56 7.32
C LEU A 69 -18.82 -19.69 6.50
N ASN A 70 -17.62 -20.20 6.22
CA ASN A 70 -16.65 -19.50 5.37
C ASN A 70 -17.14 -19.34 3.92
N MET A 71 -17.82 -20.34 3.36
CA MET A 71 -18.41 -20.25 2.04
C MET A 71 -19.50 -19.16 2.02
N LEU A 72 -20.38 -19.15 3.04
CA LEU A 72 -21.42 -18.13 3.17
C LEU A 72 -20.79 -16.74 3.31
N TYR A 73 -19.78 -16.57 4.16
CA TYR A 73 -19.13 -15.28 4.41
C TYR A 73 -18.32 -14.74 3.21
N TYR A 74 -17.52 -15.59 2.53
CA TYR A 74 -16.64 -15.13 1.45
C TYR A 74 -17.31 -15.12 0.07
N PHE A 75 -18.36 -15.93 -0.15
CA PHE A 75 -19.10 -15.98 -1.42
C PHE A 75 -20.45 -15.25 -1.36
N THR A 76 -21.01 -14.99 -0.17
CA THR A 76 -22.29 -14.25 0.01
C THR A 76 -22.11 -13.08 1.00
N ASN A 77 -22.72 -11.92 0.75
CA ASN A 77 -22.67 -10.79 1.70
C ASN A 77 -23.65 -10.95 2.88
N LYS A 78 -23.89 -12.17 3.36
CA LYS A 78 -24.82 -12.44 4.47
C LYS A 78 -24.05 -13.04 5.63
N THR A 79 -24.43 -12.69 6.85
CA THR A 79 -23.94 -13.32 8.08
C THR A 79 -25.11 -14.03 8.77
N THR A 80 -24.87 -15.24 9.28
CA THR A 80 -25.92 -16.05 9.93
C THR A 80 -25.92 -15.80 11.44
N LYS A 81 -27.09 -15.72 12.07
CA LYS A 81 -27.24 -15.51 13.54
C LYS A 81 -26.62 -16.61 14.42
N PHE A 82 -26.34 -17.78 13.84
CA PHE A 82 -25.76 -18.93 14.51
C PHE A 82 -24.28 -19.10 14.12
N ASP A 83 -23.47 -18.05 14.26
CA ASP A 83 -22.02 -18.13 14.07
C ASP A 83 -21.33 -18.19 15.45
N PRO A 84 -20.67 -19.31 15.81
CA PRO A 84 -19.91 -19.43 17.05
C PRO A 84 -18.51 -18.79 16.97
N SER A 85 -18.07 -18.33 15.78
CA SER A 85 -16.76 -17.69 15.57
C SER A 85 -16.45 -16.59 16.58
N PRO A 86 -17.38 -15.67 16.96
CA PRO A 86 -17.09 -14.61 17.94
C PRO A 86 -16.75 -15.14 19.34
N LYS A 87 -17.31 -16.31 19.72
CA LYS A 87 -17.06 -16.93 21.02
C LYS A 87 -15.73 -17.68 21.03
N ILE A 88 -15.38 -18.31 19.92
CA ILE A 88 -14.10 -19.01 19.73
C ILE A 88 -12.96 -17.99 19.63
N GLU A 89 -13.18 -16.87 18.93
CA GLU A 89 -12.25 -15.73 18.84
C GLU A 89 -11.90 -15.16 20.23
N LYS A 90 -12.89 -14.96 21.09
CA LYS A 90 -12.67 -14.43 22.44
C LYS A 90 -11.87 -15.40 23.33
N LEU A 91 -11.99 -16.71 23.08
CA LEU A 91 -11.28 -17.76 23.82
C LEU A 91 -9.82 -17.93 23.34
N LEU A 92 -9.57 -17.71 22.04
CA LEU A 92 -8.25 -17.87 21.40
C LEU A 92 -7.35 -16.62 21.45
N GLY A 93 -7.72 -15.59 22.23
CA GLY A 93 -6.91 -14.39 22.43
C GLY A 93 -7.35 -13.17 21.61
N GLY A 94 -8.60 -13.14 21.16
CA GLY A 94 -9.13 -12.07 20.32
C GLY A 94 -8.88 -12.34 18.84
N PRO A 95 -9.48 -11.53 17.94
CA PRO A 95 -9.34 -11.76 16.51
C PRO A 95 -7.86 -11.65 16.10
N PRO A 96 -7.34 -12.55 15.23
CA PRO A 96 -6.17 -12.15 14.44
C PRO A 96 -6.51 -10.82 13.77
N LYS A 97 -5.52 -9.94 13.56
CA LYS A 97 -5.67 -8.59 12.94
C LYS A 97 -6.21 -8.61 11.49
N GLN A 98 -7.06 -9.54 11.11
CA GLN A 98 -7.61 -9.69 9.78
C GLN A 98 -9.12 -9.57 9.82
N ALA A 99 -9.59 -8.51 9.15
CA ALA A 99 -10.93 -8.34 8.62
C ALA A 99 -12.06 -8.06 9.64
N THR A 100 -11.92 -7.00 10.42
CA THR A 100 -13.09 -6.12 10.61
C THR A 100 -13.17 -5.21 9.38
N GLU A 101 -14.01 -5.56 8.39
CA GLU A 101 -14.22 -4.78 7.16
C GLU A 101 -14.86 -3.38 7.40
N GLY A 102 -14.92 -2.89 8.65
CA GLY A 102 -15.35 -1.55 9.01
C GLY A 102 -14.57 -0.88 10.15
N GLY A 103 -13.48 -1.49 10.61
CA GLY A 103 -12.69 -0.96 11.72
C GLY A 103 -11.27 -0.63 11.26
N GLU A 104 -11.00 0.67 11.16
CA GLU A 104 -9.67 1.27 11.00
C GLU A 104 -8.71 0.47 10.10
N ARG A 105 -8.76 0.80 8.80
CA ARG A 105 -7.55 0.72 7.98
C ARG A 105 -6.49 1.51 8.73
N ARG A 106 -5.67 0.85 9.55
CA ARG A 106 -4.30 1.28 9.76
C ARG A 106 -3.67 1.25 8.38
N ARG A 107 -3.84 2.35 7.65
CA ARG A 107 -3.05 2.71 6.50
C ARG A 107 -1.62 2.69 7.03
N MET A 108 -0.93 1.56 6.87
CA MET A 108 0.51 1.60 6.77
C MET A 108 0.77 2.59 5.66
N GLN A 109 1.15 3.83 5.99
CA GLN A 109 1.48 4.86 5.03
C GLN A 109 2.61 4.28 4.17
N PRO A 110 2.34 3.84 2.93
CA PRO A 110 3.39 3.38 2.06
C PRO A 110 3.97 4.66 1.47
N GLY A 111 4.95 5.23 2.18
CA GLY A 111 5.44 6.56 1.84
C GLY A 111 6.81 6.92 2.38
N TYR A 112 7.38 6.09 3.26
CA TYR A 112 8.73 6.26 3.78
C TYR A 112 9.51 4.94 3.72
N VAL A 113 9.57 4.31 2.56
CA VAL A 113 10.71 3.43 2.30
C VAL A 113 11.82 4.35 1.79
N GLN A 114 12.62 4.90 2.72
CA GLN A 114 13.78 5.71 2.38
C GLN A 114 14.84 4.79 1.75
N THR A 115 14.82 4.67 0.42
CA THR A 115 15.75 3.81 -0.33
C THR A 115 17.19 4.35 -0.36
N ASN A 116 17.37 5.65 -0.09
CA ASN A 116 18.68 6.30 -0.05
C ASN A 116 19.35 6.31 1.33
N GLY A 117 18.79 5.60 2.31
CA GLY A 117 19.34 5.47 3.67
C GLY A 117 18.70 6.42 4.69
N LEU A 118 19.10 6.26 5.96
CA LEU A 118 18.66 7.07 7.09
C LEU A 118 19.61 8.25 7.27
N PHE A 119 19.14 9.47 6.99
CA PHE A 119 19.91 10.69 7.26
C PHE A 119 19.38 11.37 8.53
N ASP A 120 20.27 12.02 9.29
CA ASP A 120 19.88 12.88 10.40
C ASP A 120 19.17 14.13 9.85
N SER A 121 18.03 14.51 10.42
CA SER A 121 17.28 15.68 9.99
C SER A 121 18.10 16.98 10.10
N LYS A 122 19.14 17.02 10.95
CA LYS A 122 20.04 18.18 11.10
C LYS A 122 20.86 18.49 9.85
N ILE A 123 21.14 17.49 9.02
CA ILE A 123 21.92 17.64 7.79
C ILE A 123 21.03 17.68 6.54
N MET A 124 19.71 17.73 6.70
CA MET A 124 18.77 17.83 5.57
C MET A 124 18.39 19.27 5.30
N MET A 125 18.45 19.68 4.04
CA MET A 125 17.98 20.98 3.57
C MET A 125 16.92 20.82 2.47
N PRO A 126 15.91 21.69 2.42
CA PRO A 126 15.00 21.74 1.28
C PRO A 126 15.78 22.19 0.04
N ALA A 127 15.42 21.65 -1.11
CA ALA A 127 16.05 22.05 -2.37
C ALA A 127 15.01 22.31 -3.46
N THR A 128 15.38 23.20 -4.37
CA THR A 128 14.50 23.62 -5.47
C THR A 128 15.00 23.04 -6.78
N ILE A 129 14.11 22.33 -7.46
CA ILE A 129 14.34 21.87 -8.82
C ILE A 129 13.65 22.79 -9.82
N LYS A 130 14.26 22.94 -10.98
CA LYS A 130 13.62 23.53 -12.15
C LYS A 130 13.28 22.41 -13.12
N SER A 131 12.02 22.37 -13.54
CA SER A 131 11.52 21.33 -14.44
C SER A 131 11.03 21.92 -15.76
N SER A 132 11.41 21.29 -16.86
CA SER A 132 10.88 21.55 -18.21
C SER A 132 9.43 21.10 -18.34
N ARG A 133 8.80 21.34 -19.50
CA ARG A 133 7.43 20.89 -19.75
C ARG A 133 7.33 19.37 -19.73
N ASP A 134 8.30 18.69 -20.35
CA ASP A 134 8.29 17.24 -20.50
C ASP A 134 8.62 16.55 -19.16
N GLU A 135 9.52 17.13 -18.37
CA GLU A 135 9.82 16.66 -17.00
C GLU A 135 8.61 16.80 -16.07
N LYS A 136 7.81 17.87 -16.22
CA LYS A 136 6.54 18.01 -15.48
C LYS A 136 5.51 16.96 -15.90
N LEU A 137 5.49 16.58 -17.19
CA LEU A 137 4.63 15.51 -17.68
C LEU A 137 5.07 14.15 -17.14
N ALA A 138 6.39 13.89 -17.09
CA ALA A 138 6.95 12.69 -16.45
C ALA A 138 6.48 12.55 -15.00
N VAL A 139 6.51 13.64 -14.21
CA VAL A 139 5.97 13.63 -12.83
C VAL A 139 4.49 13.21 -12.79
N GLN A 140 3.65 13.69 -13.72
CA GLN A 140 2.23 13.28 -13.75
C GLN A 140 2.06 11.81 -14.17
N GLN A 141 2.90 11.30 -15.08
CA GLN A 141 2.89 9.91 -15.50
C GLN A 141 3.27 8.99 -14.34
N ILE A 142 4.34 9.32 -13.61
CA ILE A 142 4.78 8.57 -12.43
C ILE A 142 3.68 8.58 -11.36
N ALA A 143 3.07 9.74 -11.07
CA ALA A 143 1.96 9.84 -10.14
C ALA A 143 0.76 8.95 -10.54
N SER A 144 0.44 8.90 -11.83
CA SER A 144 -0.62 8.03 -12.35
C SER A 144 -0.28 6.54 -12.16
N GLN A 145 0.97 6.15 -12.38
CA GLN A 145 1.44 4.78 -12.14
C GLN A 145 1.38 4.42 -10.64
N MET A 146 1.81 5.33 -9.76
CA MET A 146 1.70 5.17 -8.30
C MET A 146 0.24 4.96 -7.88
N LYS A 147 -0.70 5.72 -8.45
CA LYS A 147 -2.14 5.55 -8.20
C LYS A 147 -2.66 4.21 -8.72
N GLN A 148 -2.22 3.77 -9.89
CA GLN A 148 -2.68 2.51 -10.51
C GLN A 148 -2.32 1.27 -9.69
N VAL A 149 -1.18 1.28 -9.00
CA VAL A 149 -0.72 0.15 -8.18
C VAL A 149 -1.06 0.30 -6.69
N ASP A 150 -1.92 1.26 -6.34
CA ASP A 150 -2.27 1.62 -4.96
C ASP A 150 -1.03 1.85 -4.08
N TYR A 151 0.02 2.47 -4.63
CA TYR A 151 1.26 2.73 -3.88
C TYR A 151 1.03 3.66 -2.69
N SER A 152 0.08 4.59 -2.78
CA SER A 152 -0.31 5.46 -1.67
C SER A 152 -1.78 5.87 -1.77
N ALA A 153 -2.31 6.47 -0.70
CA ALA A 153 -3.68 6.92 -0.64
C ALA A 153 -3.88 8.22 -1.43
N PHE A 154 -4.19 8.11 -2.74
CA PHE A 154 -4.61 9.21 -3.61
C PHE A 154 -6.14 9.44 -3.50
N ASP A 155 -6.63 9.59 -2.27
CA ASP A 155 -8.07 9.60 -1.96
C ASP A 155 -8.45 10.66 -0.92
N TYR A 156 -7.71 11.78 -0.86
CA TYR A 156 -7.94 12.85 0.13
C TYR A 156 -7.85 12.35 1.58
N ASP A 157 -6.95 11.40 1.84
CA ASP A 157 -6.89 10.66 3.11
C ASP A 157 -8.24 10.02 3.49
N GLY A 158 -9.02 9.59 2.51
CA GLY A 158 -10.32 8.91 2.67
C GLY A 158 -11.41 9.73 3.33
N LEU A 159 -11.25 11.05 3.38
CA LEU A 159 -12.26 11.95 3.92
C LEU A 159 -13.51 11.94 3.01
N SER A 160 -14.69 11.93 3.63
CA SER A 160 -15.95 12.12 2.91
C SER A 160 -16.10 13.57 2.46
N ASP A 161 -16.93 13.82 1.46
CA ASP A 161 -17.17 15.18 0.95
C ASP A 161 -17.67 16.13 2.05
N ASP A 162 -18.48 15.65 2.99
CA ASP A 162 -18.93 16.46 4.13
C ASP A 162 -17.78 16.82 5.08
N ALA A 163 -16.87 15.88 5.34
CA ALA A 163 -15.69 16.11 6.17
C ALA A 163 -14.73 17.09 5.48
N ILE A 164 -14.51 16.92 4.17
CA ILE A 164 -13.72 17.81 3.34
C ILE A 164 -14.32 19.22 3.35
N MET A 165 -15.63 19.35 3.17
CA MET A 165 -16.33 20.64 3.19
C MET A 165 -16.12 21.36 4.53
N LYS A 166 -16.28 20.64 5.64
CA LYS A 166 -16.09 21.18 6.99
C LYS A 166 -14.65 21.63 7.23
N GLU A 167 -13.67 20.84 6.79
CA GLU A 167 -12.26 21.19 6.92
C GLU A 167 -11.89 22.41 6.08
N ILE A 168 -12.37 22.50 4.83
CA ILE A 168 -12.18 23.68 3.98
C ILE A 168 -12.81 24.92 4.61
N GLN A 169 -14.02 24.82 5.19
CA GLN A 169 -14.67 25.94 5.88
C GLN A 169 -13.89 26.39 7.11
N SER A 170 -13.27 25.46 7.84
CA SER A 170 -12.50 25.78 9.05
C SER A 170 -11.10 26.36 8.77
N THR A 171 -10.42 25.86 7.74
CA THR A 171 -9.03 26.21 7.42
C THR A 171 -8.92 27.28 6.32
N GLY A 172 -9.97 27.44 5.52
CA GLY A 172 -9.99 28.25 4.31
C GLY A 172 -9.15 27.70 3.16
N LYS A 173 -8.63 26.47 3.26
CA LYS A 173 -7.68 25.90 2.30
C LYS A 173 -8.30 24.72 1.54
N PRO A 174 -8.09 24.64 0.21
CA PRO A 174 -8.43 23.46 -0.58
C PRO A 174 -7.72 22.20 -0.08
N ILE A 175 -8.37 21.05 -0.18
CA ILE A 175 -7.77 19.75 0.16
C ILE A 175 -7.28 19.09 -1.13
N SER A 176 -6.01 18.70 -1.15
CA SER A 176 -5.42 18.01 -2.30
C SER A 176 -5.57 16.50 -2.18
N GLU A 177 -5.56 15.81 -3.31
CA GLU A 177 -5.64 14.35 -3.42
C GLU A 177 -4.57 13.65 -2.58
N LEU A 178 -3.35 14.19 -2.57
CA LEU A 178 -2.31 13.89 -1.59
C LEU A 178 -2.30 14.97 -0.50
N THR A 179 -2.91 14.67 0.64
CA THR A 179 -2.90 15.54 1.84
C THR A 179 -1.51 15.63 2.48
N GLN A 180 -0.75 14.53 2.42
CA GLN A 180 0.63 14.45 2.89
C GLN A 180 1.57 14.11 1.72
N PRO A 181 2.81 14.65 1.70
CA PRO A 181 3.79 14.25 0.71
C PRO A 181 4.13 12.76 0.80
N VAL A 182 4.24 12.10 -0.35
CA VAL A 182 4.56 10.67 -0.46
C VAL A 182 5.89 10.53 -1.19
N ALA A 183 6.85 9.78 -0.66
CA ALA A 183 8.12 9.54 -1.35
C ALA A 183 7.91 8.76 -2.65
N PHE A 184 8.65 9.13 -3.70
CA PHE A 184 8.71 8.31 -4.90
C PHE A 184 9.25 6.91 -4.57
N PRO A 185 8.77 5.85 -5.23
CA PRO A 185 9.29 4.49 -5.02
C PRO A 185 10.79 4.38 -5.33
N PHE A 186 11.23 5.06 -6.39
CA PHE A 186 12.63 5.18 -6.77
C PHE A 186 12.97 6.63 -7.08
N PHE A 187 14.11 7.10 -6.60
CA PHE A 187 14.66 8.41 -6.93
C PHE A 187 16.18 8.43 -6.79
N GLU A 188 16.84 9.15 -7.68
CA GLU A 188 18.31 9.21 -7.74
C GLU A 188 18.76 10.60 -8.20
N LEU A 189 19.94 11.03 -7.75
CA LEU A 189 20.60 12.24 -8.23
C LEU A 189 21.78 11.85 -9.11
N LYS A 190 21.80 12.32 -10.36
CA LYS A 190 22.89 12.09 -11.31
C LYS A 190 23.50 13.40 -11.76
N ILE A 191 24.82 13.40 -11.92
CA ILE A 191 25.56 14.54 -12.46
C ILE A 191 25.82 14.26 -13.94
N GLU A 192 25.15 15.00 -14.81
CA GLU A 192 25.29 14.87 -16.26
C GLU A 192 25.49 16.26 -16.87
N ASN A 193 26.49 16.41 -17.74
CA ASN A 193 26.82 17.71 -18.38
C ASN A 193 26.98 18.86 -17.36
N GLY A 194 27.55 18.56 -16.18
CA GLY A 194 27.74 19.52 -15.09
C GLY A 194 26.47 19.86 -14.29
N LYS A 195 25.29 19.36 -14.69
CA LYS A 195 24.02 19.60 -14.01
C LYS A 195 23.66 18.44 -13.10
N MET A 196 23.07 18.77 -11.96
CA MET A 196 22.55 17.80 -11.00
C MET A 196 21.09 17.48 -11.35
N ASN A 197 20.89 16.40 -12.09
CA ASN A 197 19.58 15.94 -12.56
C ASN A 197 18.96 15.00 -11.52
N VAL A 198 17.69 15.25 -11.19
CA VAL A 198 16.90 14.40 -10.30
C VAL A 198 16.07 13.45 -11.16
N TYR A 199 16.27 12.16 -10.93
CA TYR A 199 15.50 11.08 -11.52
C TYR A 199 14.49 10.56 -10.52
N ALA A 200 13.32 10.18 -11.00
CA ALA A 200 12.33 9.44 -10.22
C ALA A 200 11.56 8.45 -11.09
N GLY A 201 10.97 7.44 -10.47
CA GLY A 201 10.15 6.45 -11.16
C GLY A 201 9.58 5.40 -10.21
N MET A 202 8.91 4.41 -10.78
CA MET A 202 8.47 3.23 -10.02
C MET A 202 9.63 2.31 -9.65
N ASN A 203 10.70 2.33 -10.43
CA ASN A 203 11.92 1.53 -10.27
C ASN A 203 13.08 2.19 -11.05
N GLN A 204 14.27 1.59 -11.00
CA GLN A 204 15.47 2.09 -11.70
C GLN A 204 15.41 1.95 -13.23
N MET A 205 14.67 0.97 -13.76
CA MET A 205 14.57 0.69 -15.20
C MET A 205 13.72 1.75 -15.92
N ASP A 206 12.64 2.19 -15.28
CA ASP A 206 11.66 3.12 -15.84
C ASP A 206 11.83 4.56 -15.32
N GLN A 207 13.00 4.88 -14.77
CA GLN A 207 13.27 6.20 -14.21
C GLN A 207 13.26 7.29 -15.28
N GLN A 208 12.70 8.45 -14.95
CA GLN A 208 12.66 9.62 -15.81
C GLN A 208 13.25 10.83 -15.09
N VAL A 209 13.81 11.77 -15.86
CA VAL A 209 14.23 13.07 -15.33
C VAL A 209 12.99 13.86 -14.94
N ILE A 210 12.94 14.31 -13.69
CA ILE A 210 11.83 15.12 -13.16
C ILE A 210 12.21 16.58 -12.94
N GLY A 211 13.50 16.90 -13.05
CA GLY A 211 14.02 18.26 -13.00
C GLY A 211 15.52 18.27 -12.70
N HIS A 212 16.10 19.46 -12.71
CA HIS A 212 17.48 19.69 -12.29
C HIS A 212 17.53 20.58 -11.06
N LEU A 213 18.45 20.28 -10.16
CA LEU A 213 18.69 21.03 -8.94
C LEU A 213 19.21 22.42 -9.27
N THR A 214 18.64 23.44 -8.63
CA THR A 214 19.06 24.85 -8.82
C THR A 214 19.53 25.48 -7.52
N HIS A 215 18.89 25.15 -6.40
CA HIS A 215 19.21 25.71 -5.09
C HIS A 215 19.11 24.64 -4.01
N VAL A 216 19.97 24.75 -3.00
CA VAL A 216 19.91 23.97 -1.75
C VAL A 216 19.87 24.97 -0.60
N GLY A 217 18.79 24.94 0.17
CA GLY A 217 18.50 25.99 1.15
C GLY A 217 18.39 27.36 0.47
N LEU A 218 19.28 28.28 0.87
CA LEU A 218 19.37 29.64 0.32
C LEU A 218 20.49 29.79 -0.72
N SER A 219 21.28 28.76 -0.95
CA SER A 219 22.46 28.80 -1.82
C SER A 219 22.14 28.27 -3.22
N ASP A 220 22.66 28.93 -4.24
CA ASP A 220 22.70 28.36 -5.60
C ASP A 220 23.53 27.08 -5.62
N ILE A 221 23.14 26.14 -6.48
CA ILE A 221 23.74 24.82 -6.54
C ILE A 221 25.22 24.85 -6.92
N GLU A 222 25.65 25.78 -7.77
CA GLU A 222 27.05 25.85 -8.19
C GLU A 222 27.96 26.29 -7.03
N THR A 223 27.49 27.24 -6.22
CA THR A 223 28.20 27.64 -4.98
C THR A 223 28.20 26.51 -3.96
N ALA A 224 27.05 25.83 -3.77
CA ALA A 224 26.92 24.76 -2.80
C ALA A 224 27.83 23.56 -3.12
N LYS A 225 27.94 23.17 -4.39
CA LYS A 225 28.85 22.11 -4.85
C LYS A 225 30.32 22.38 -4.51
N GLY A 226 30.72 23.65 -4.47
CA GLY A 226 32.09 24.03 -4.14
C GLY A 226 32.45 23.75 -2.67
N GLN A 227 31.48 23.90 -1.77
CA GLN A 227 31.69 23.85 -0.32
C GLN A 227 31.26 22.52 0.30
N TYR A 228 30.30 21.84 -0.32
CA TYR A 228 29.66 20.65 0.25
C TYR A 228 29.56 19.51 -0.77
N ASP A 229 29.63 18.28 -0.27
CA ASP A 229 29.15 17.10 -0.96
C ASP A 229 27.64 16.97 -0.77
N ILE A 230 26.93 16.79 -1.88
CA ILE A 230 25.47 16.92 -1.97
C ILE A 230 24.86 15.57 -2.32
N TYR A 231 23.92 15.10 -1.50
CA TYR A 231 23.24 13.82 -1.67
C TYR A 231 21.73 13.99 -1.65
N LEU A 232 21.02 13.24 -2.49
CA LEU A 232 19.55 13.27 -2.51
C LEU A 232 19.00 12.40 -1.38
N ALA A 233 18.49 13.06 -0.33
CA ALA A 233 17.95 12.38 0.85
C ALA A 233 16.53 11.84 0.59
N THR A 234 15.65 12.69 0.04
CA THR A 234 14.32 12.25 -0.37
C THR A 234 13.77 13.07 -1.53
N ALA A 235 12.96 12.41 -2.36
CA ALA A 235 12.11 13.04 -3.35
C ALA A 235 10.66 12.63 -3.09
N THR A 236 9.79 13.61 -2.86
CA THR A 236 8.38 13.38 -2.52
C THR A 236 7.46 14.05 -3.52
N LEU A 237 6.35 13.37 -3.78
CA LEU A 237 5.21 13.83 -4.56
C LEU A 237 4.18 14.46 -3.63
N SER A 238 3.57 15.57 -4.04
CA SER A 238 2.50 16.24 -3.30
C SER A 238 1.50 16.91 -4.24
N GLY A 239 0.30 17.22 -3.75
CA GLY A 239 -0.74 17.88 -4.54
C GLY A 239 -1.64 16.87 -5.26
N GLY A 240 -1.85 17.08 -6.56
CA GLY A 240 -2.88 16.37 -7.33
C GLY A 240 -4.19 17.15 -7.38
N ASN A 241 -5.26 16.50 -7.82
CA ASN A 241 -6.57 17.13 -7.91
C ASN A 241 -6.97 17.72 -6.56
N ARG A 242 -7.68 18.86 -6.59
CA ARG A 242 -8.08 19.55 -5.37
C ARG A 242 -9.58 19.54 -5.22
N LYS A 243 -10.02 19.44 -3.97
CA LYS A 243 -11.39 19.63 -3.57
C LYS A 243 -11.54 21.02 -2.95
N ILE A 244 -12.47 21.80 -3.48
CA ILE A 244 -12.79 23.16 -3.05
C ILE A 244 -14.24 23.24 -2.57
N ALA A 245 -14.52 24.19 -1.68
CA ALA A 245 -15.88 24.45 -1.20
C ALA A 245 -16.74 25.06 -2.31
N GLY A 246 -17.79 24.35 -2.71
CA GLY A 246 -18.88 24.90 -3.51
C GLY A 246 -19.99 25.48 -2.62
N ARG A 247 -21.13 25.84 -3.21
CA ARG A 247 -22.26 26.43 -2.47
C ARG A 247 -22.98 25.42 -1.57
N SER A 248 -23.09 24.18 -2.03
CA SER A 248 -23.84 23.10 -1.37
C SER A 248 -23.08 21.77 -1.33
N SER A 249 -21.97 21.67 -2.07
CA SER A 249 -21.15 20.46 -2.16
C SER A 249 -19.70 20.84 -2.42
N VAL A 250 -18.81 19.86 -2.31
CA VAL A 250 -17.43 20.00 -2.74
C VAL A 250 -17.35 19.90 -4.26
N ILE A 251 -16.42 20.65 -4.87
CA ILE A 251 -16.12 20.60 -6.30
C ILE A 251 -14.69 20.11 -6.46
N GLU A 252 -14.46 19.20 -7.41
CA GLU A 252 -13.12 18.73 -7.76
C GLU A 252 -12.56 19.58 -8.91
N GLU A 253 -11.38 20.16 -8.68
CA GLU A 253 -10.62 20.95 -9.64
C GLU A 253 -9.36 20.19 -10.05
N MET A 254 -9.13 20.11 -11.36
CA MET A 254 -7.94 19.48 -11.92
C MET A 254 -6.71 20.30 -11.57
N HIS A 255 -5.78 19.68 -10.85
CA HIS A 255 -4.54 20.34 -10.50
C HIS A 255 -3.37 19.36 -10.56
N LYS A 256 -2.16 19.90 -10.73
CA LYS A 256 -0.98 19.11 -11.07
C LYS A 256 -0.31 18.62 -9.80
N PHE A 257 0.33 17.47 -9.90
CA PHE A 257 1.27 17.05 -8.86
C PHE A 257 2.55 17.88 -8.91
N HIS A 258 3.17 18.06 -7.75
CA HIS A 258 4.41 18.79 -7.54
C HIS A 258 5.41 17.95 -6.76
N VAL A 259 6.69 18.21 -7.02
CA VAL A 259 7.81 17.52 -6.36
C VAL A 259 8.40 18.40 -5.28
N LYS A 260 8.73 17.78 -4.14
CA LYS A 260 9.56 18.38 -3.09
C LYS A 260 10.79 17.53 -2.86
N ILE A 261 11.95 18.17 -2.87
CA ILE A 261 13.25 17.52 -2.70
C ILE A 261 13.85 17.95 -1.37
N GLN A 262 14.44 16.98 -0.66
CA GLN A 262 15.35 17.25 0.44
C GLN A 262 16.71 16.63 0.13
N ILE A 263 17.74 17.39 0.45
CA ILE A 263 19.14 17.07 0.17
C ILE A 263 19.85 16.91 1.51
N ALA A 264 20.68 15.89 1.64
CA ALA A 264 21.67 15.80 2.69
C ALA A 264 22.99 16.39 2.20
N TYR A 265 23.71 17.08 3.09
CA TYR A 265 25.00 17.66 2.75
C TYR A 265 26.08 17.25 3.75
N LYS A 266 27.32 17.24 3.28
CA LYS A 266 28.52 17.07 4.10
C LYS A 266 29.53 18.14 3.70
N GLU A 267 30.13 18.83 4.67
CA GLU A 267 31.24 19.74 4.40
C GLU A 267 32.40 18.99 3.76
N LYS A 268 33.02 19.59 2.74
CA LYS A 268 34.25 19.04 2.17
C LYS A 268 35.38 19.25 3.17
N GLU A 269 36.06 18.17 3.53
CA GLU A 269 37.32 18.27 4.25
C GLU A 269 38.34 18.90 3.27
N ASN A 270 38.79 20.12 3.60
CA ASN A 270 39.91 20.77 2.93
C ASN A 270 41.23 20.13 3.32
#